data_AF-A0AAQ3X476-F1
#
_entry.id   AF-A0AAQ3X476-F1
#
_cell.length_a   1.000
_cell.length_b   1.000
_cell.length_c   1.000
_cell.angle_alpha   90.00
_cell.angle_beta   90.00
_cell.angle_gamma   90.00
#
_symmetry.space_group_name_H-M   'P 1'
#
loop_
_entity.id
_entity.type
_entity.pdbx_description
1 polymer ?
#
loop_
_entity_poly.entity_id
_entity_poly.type
_entity_poly.pdbx_seq_one_letter_code
_entity_poly.pdbx_strand_id
1 'polypeptide(L)'
;MPRKRSDFIKRLHTETRKNIEKKSAQYAKQANKGKKKVTFQQGDLVWLHLRKDRFPHQRKSKLSPRDDGPFKVLQQINNNAYKLELPPEYSNVSTTFNVKDLLPFASKPESRTTPSQEGEANEDIHSIYSSANETTLDIADPITRSRAKQLEKEIHSQE
;
A
#
# COMPACT_ATOMS: atom_id res chain seq x y z
N MET A 1 -23.84 11.59 -63.46
CA MET A 1 -24.50 10.80 -62.39
C MET A 1 -23.73 10.92 -61.05
N PRO A 2 -23.89 12.03 -60.29
CA PRO A 2 -23.11 12.30 -59.07
C PRO A 2 -23.52 11.46 -57.84
N ARG A 3 -24.77 10.98 -57.80
CA ARG A 3 -25.36 10.30 -56.63
C ARG A 3 -24.67 8.97 -56.29
N LYS A 4 -24.24 8.20 -57.30
CA LYS A 4 -23.60 6.89 -57.11
C LYS A 4 -22.27 6.99 -56.33
N ARG A 5 -21.48 8.03 -56.59
CA ARG A 5 -20.19 8.25 -55.91
C ARG A 5 -20.39 8.73 -54.47
N SER A 6 -21.35 9.63 -54.24
CA SER A 6 -21.65 10.10 -52.88
C SER A 6 -22.21 8.98 -52.00
N ASP A 7 -23.07 8.11 -52.54
CA ASP A 7 -23.62 6.98 -51.80
C ASP A 7 -22.54 5.95 -51.47
N PHE A 8 -21.61 5.70 -52.40
CA PHE A 8 -20.45 4.85 -52.14
C PHE A 8 -19.56 5.39 -51.02
N ILE A 9 -19.23 6.68 -51.05
CA ILE A 9 -18.41 7.32 -50.01
C ILE A 9 -19.10 7.27 -48.65
N LYS A 10 -20.43 7.51 -48.60
CA LYS A 10 -21.21 7.39 -47.36
C LYS A 10 -21.13 5.97 -46.79
N ARG A 11 -21.31 4.95 -47.64
CA ARG A 11 -21.16 3.53 -47.24
C ARG A 11 -19.76 3.28 -46.67
N LEU A 12 -18.71 3.74 -47.35
CA LEU A 12 -17.34 3.57 -46.88
C LEU A 12 -17.11 4.21 -45.49
N HIS A 13 -17.59 5.43 -45.27
CA HIS A 13 -17.51 6.06 -43.94
C HIS A 13 -18.27 5.28 -42.87
N THR A 14 -19.47 4.77 -43.20
CA THR A 14 -20.22 3.95 -42.23
C THR A 14 -19.49 2.67 -41.88
N GLU A 15 -18.90 1.98 -42.86
CA GLU A 15 -18.14 0.75 -42.62
C GLU A 15 -16.86 1.03 -41.81
N THR A 16 -16.13 2.09 -42.15
CA THR A 16 -14.95 2.52 -41.40
C THR A 16 -15.30 2.88 -39.96
N ARG A 17 -16.39 3.64 -39.72
CA ARG A 17 -16.86 3.98 -38.37
C ARG A 17 -17.20 2.72 -37.57
N LYS A 18 -17.99 1.80 -38.13
CA LYS A 18 -18.31 0.51 -37.48
C LYS A 18 -17.06 -0.28 -37.11
N ASN A 19 -16.06 -0.31 -38.00
CA ASN A 19 -14.81 -1.01 -37.74
C ASN A 19 -14.00 -0.36 -36.61
N ILE A 20 -13.91 0.97 -36.57
CA ILE A 20 -13.24 1.71 -35.50
C ILE A 20 -13.95 1.46 -34.16
N GLU A 21 -15.27 1.54 -34.13
CA GLU A 21 -16.06 1.28 -32.92
C GLU A 21 -15.86 -0.15 -32.41
N LYS A 22 -15.91 -1.14 -33.31
CA LYS A 22 -15.67 -2.55 -32.98
C LYS A 22 -14.27 -2.77 -32.40
N LYS A 23 -13.24 -2.20 -33.03
CA LYS A 23 -11.85 -2.31 -32.57
C LYS A 23 -11.62 -1.59 -31.25
N SER A 24 -12.19 -0.40 -31.08
CA SER A 24 -12.15 0.38 -29.83
C SER A 24 -12.81 -0.38 -28.67
N ALA A 25 -14.00 -0.93 -28.89
CA ALA A 25 -14.70 -1.74 -27.89
C ALA A 25 -13.93 -3.00 -27.50
N GLN A 26 -13.34 -3.70 -28.49
CA GLN A 26 -12.49 -4.87 -28.25
C GLN A 26 -11.26 -4.50 -27.40
N TYR A 27 -10.58 -3.40 -27.74
CA TYR A 27 -9.44 -2.90 -26.98
C TYR A 27 -9.85 -2.54 -25.55
N ALA A 28 -10.96 -1.82 -25.36
CA ALA A 28 -11.47 -1.46 -24.04
C ALA A 28 -11.78 -2.70 -23.19
N LYS A 29 -12.42 -3.72 -23.76
CA LYS A 29 -12.71 -4.99 -23.07
C LYS A 29 -11.43 -5.70 -22.62
N GLN A 30 -10.43 -5.76 -23.48
CA GLN A 30 -9.16 -6.40 -23.17
C GLN A 30 -8.34 -5.60 -22.15
N ALA A 31 -8.25 -4.29 -22.32
CA ALA A 31 -7.50 -3.40 -21.44
C ALA A 31 -8.13 -3.27 -20.05
N ASN A 32 -9.45 -3.44 -19.93
CA ASN A 32 -10.17 -3.43 -18.66
C ASN A 32 -10.32 -4.82 -18.03
N LYS A 33 -9.84 -5.87 -18.70
CA LYS A 33 -9.86 -7.23 -18.16
C LYS A 33 -9.08 -7.28 -16.85
N GLY A 34 -9.73 -7.73 -15.77
CA GLY A 34 -9.13 -7.83 -14.43
C GLY A 34 -9.04 -6.52 -13.64
N LYS A 35 -9.46 -5.38 -14.20
CA LYS A 35 -9.50 -4.11 -13.45
C LYS A 35 -10.81 -4.01 -12.67
N LYS A 36 -10.71 -3.74 -11.38
CA LYS A 36 -11.88 -3.45 -10.52
C LYS A 36 -12.26 -1.98 -10.66
N LYS A 37 -13.57 -1.71 -10.77
CA LYS A 37 -14.10 -0.35 -10.73
C LYS A 37 -14.06 0.11 -9.27
N VAL A 38 -13.28 1.14 -8.98
CA VAL A 38 -13.24 1.82 -7.69
C VAL A 38 -13.86 3.20 -7.89
N THR A 39 -14.83 3.54 -7.06
CA THR A 39 -15.52 4.83 -7.07
C THR A 39 -15.76 5.28 -5.65
N PHE A 40 -15.66 6.58 -5.42
CA PHE A 40 -15.87 7.21 -4.12
C PHE A 40 -17.03 8.20 -4.22
N GLN A 41 -17.72 8.42 -3.12
CA GLN A 41 -18.76 9.43 -2.99
C GLN A 41 -18.23 10.62 -2.19
N GLN A 42 -18.94 11.75 -2.29
CA GLN A 42 -18.65 12.90 -1.44
C GLN A 42 -18.87 12.53 0.03
N GLY A 43 -17.90 12.87 0.88
CA GLY A 43 -17.91 12.53 2.30
C GLY A 43 -17.17 11.24 2.64
N ASP A 44 -16.84 10.40 1.66
CA ASP A 44 -16.01 9.21 1.90
C ASP A 44 -14.62 9.61 2.40
N LEU A 45 -14.08 8.80 3.30
CA LEU A 45 -12.69 8.90 3.73
C LEU A 45 -11.82 8.03 2.81
N VAL A 46 -10.70 8.57 2.38
CA VAL A 46 -9.75 7.88 1.50
C VAL A 46 -8.33 8.13 1.95
N TRP A 47 -7.49 7.10 1.84
CA TRP A 47 -6.03 7.24 1.93
C TRP A 47 -5.48 7.84 0.65
N LEU A 48 -4.52 8.75 0.77
CA LEU A 48 -3.86 9.38 -0.36
C LEU A 48 -2.47 8.81 -0.58
N HIS A 49 -2.21 8.31 -1.79
CA HIS A 49 -0.90 7.81 -2.19
C HIS A 49 0.10 8.96 -2.42
N LEU A 50 1.19 8.96 -1.66
CA LEU A 50 2.25 9.95 -1.74
C LEU A 50 3.26 9.59 -2.85
N ARG A 51 3.03 10.12 -4.04
CA ARG A 51 4.00 10.04 -5.16
C ARG A 51 5.18 10.98 -4.92
N LYS A 52 6.41 10.49 -5.11
CA LYS A 52 7.65 11.24 -4.87
C LYS A 52 7.71 12.55 -5.66
N ASP A 53 7.25 12.54 -6.92
CA ASP A 53 7.27 13.72 -7.80
C ASP A 53 6.32 14.84 -7.34
N ARG A 54 5.21 14.48 -6.70
CA ARG A 54 4.22 15.45 -6.19
C ARG A 54 4.48 15.84 -4.74
N PHE A 55 5.02 14.93 -3.94
CA PHE A 55 5.20 15.08 -2.49
C PHE A 55 6.66 14.84 -2.07
N PRO A 56 7.63 15.65 -2.55
CA PRO A 56 9.04 15.49 -2.18
C PRO A 56 9.26 15.69 -0.67
N HIS A 57 8.49 16.59 -0.05
CA HIS A 57 8.60 16.91 1.38
C HIS A 57 7.97 15.86 2.28
N GLN A 58 6.93 15.16 1.84
CA GLN A 58 6.28 14.12 2.67
C GLN A 58 6.98 12.77 2.53
N ARG A 59 7.52 12.48 1.35
CA ARG A 59 8.22 11.21 1.06
C ARG A 59 9.74 11.39 1.00
N LYS A 60 10.32 11.78 2.14
CA LYS A 60 11.77 12.10 2.25
C LYS A 60 12.68 10.86 2.23
N SER A 61 12.24 9.74 2.81
CA SER A 61 13.07 8.54 2.99
C SER A 61 12.41 7.28 2.43
N LYS A 62 13.22 6.25 2.16
CA LYS A 62 12.72 4.96 1.62
C LYS A 62 11.76 4.24 2.59
N LEU A 63 11.91 4.49 3.89
CA LEU A 63 11.11 3.87 4.96
C LEU A 63 9.92 4.74 5.40
N SER A 64 9.75 5.95 4.85
CA SER A 64 8.57 6.77 5.12
C SER A 64 7.29 6.09 4.61
N PRO A 65 6.14 6.29 5.29
CA PRO A 65 4.85 5.80 4.80
C PRO A 65 4.60 6.22 3.35
N ARG A 66 3.98 5.32 2.58
CA ARG A 66 3.67 5.56 1.17
C ARG A 66 2.33 6.23 0.98
N ASP A 67 1.43 6.06 1.94
CA ASP A 67 0.10 6.59 1.94
C ASP A 67 -0.06 7.44 3.20
N ASP A 68 -0.81 8.52 3.09
CA ASP A 68 -1.12 9.40 4.21
C ASP A 68 -2.62 9.56 4.37
N GLY A 69 -3.03 9.84 5.61
CA GLY A 69 -4.32 10.32 6.11
C GLY A 69 -5.61 9.75 5.52
N PRO A 70 -6.64 9.49 6.35
CA PRO A 70 -8.00 9.54 5.84
C PRO A 70 -8.37 11.00 5.50
N PHE A 71 -8.34 11.33 4.21
CA PHE A 71 -8.83 12.61 3.70
C PHE A 71 -10.27 12.46 3.23
N LYS A 72 -11.06 13.50 3.46
CA LYS A 72 -12.45 13.53 3.03
C LYS A 72 -12.53 13.90 1.55
N VAL A 73 -13.32 13.14 0.79
CA VAL A 73 -13.67 13.51 -0.58
C VAL A 73 -14.67 14.66 -0.55
N LEU A 74 -14.26 15.84 -1.01
CA LEU A 74 -15.13 17.02 -1.11
C LEU A 74 -16.05 16.96 -2.31
N GLN A 75 -15.56 16.47 -3.45
CA GLN A 75 -16.34 16.45 -4.68
C GLN A 75 -15.82 15.37 -5.64
N GLN A 76 -16.74 14.68 -6.29
CA GLN A 76 -16.46 13.83 -7.45
C GLN A 76 -16.54 14.69 -8.72
N ILE A 77 -15.39 14.91 -9.38
CA ILE A 77 -15.36 15.64 -10.66
C ILE A 77 -15.72 14.67 -11.79
N ASN A 78 -15.12 13.48 -11.77
CA ASN A 78 -15.36 12.39 -12.71
C ASN A 78 -15.14 11.05 -12.00
N ASN A 79 -15.54 9.93 -12.61
CA ASN A 79 -15.26 8.58 -12.07
C ASN A 79 -13.77 8.32 -11.76
N ASN A 80 -12.87 9.05 -12.42
CA ASN A 80 -11.42 8.92 -12.33
C ASN A 80 -10.74 10.03 -11.51
N ALA A 81 -11.46 11.11 -11.14
CA ALA A 81 -10.86 12.30 -10.55
C ALA A 81 -11.73 12.87 -9.42
N TYR A 82 -11.12 13.06 -8.25
CA TYR A 82 -11.78 13.47 -7.02
C TYR A 82 -11.03 14.62 -6.37
N LYS A 83 -11.77 15.55 -5.77
CA LYS A 83 -11.23 16.66 -4.99
C LYS A 83 -11.25 16.27 -3.51
N LEU A 84 -10.10 16.38 -2.85
CA LEU A 84 -9.95 16.08 -1.43
C LEU A 84 -9.89 17.34 -0.58
N GLU A 85 -10.32 17.20 0.67
CA GLU A 85 -10.06 18.16 1.73
C GLU A 85 -8.64 17.92 2.25
N LEU A 86 -7.70 18.74 1.77
CA LEU A 86 -6.31 18.64 2.20
C LEU A 86 -6.01 19.71 3.26
N PRO A 87 -5.24 19.34 4.30
CA PRO A 87 -4.65 20.27 5.24
C PRO A 87 -3.71 21.30 4.56
N PRO A 88 -3.48 22.48 5.18
CA PRO A 88 -2.67 23.55 4.62
C PRO A 88 -1.19 23.18 4.41
N GLU A 89 -0.69 22.13 5.07
CA GLU A 89 0.64 21.56 4.85
C GLU A 89 0.84 21.07 3.40
N TYR A 90 -0.27 20.81 2.70
CA TYR A 90 -0.32 20.37 1.32
C TYR A 90 -0.63 21.50 0.32
N SER A 91 -0.56 22.76 0.75
CA SER A 91 -0.90 23.94 -0.07
C SER A 91 -0.15 24.05 -1.41
N ASN A 92 1.05 23.47 -1.52
CA ASN A 92 1.82 23.44 -2.76
C ASN A 92 1.36 22.37 -3.77
N VAL A 93 0.37 21.54 -3.41
CA VAL A 93 -0.13 20.43 -4.21
C VAL A 93 -1.59 20.65 -4.59
N SER A 94 -1.94 20.36 -5.84
CA SER A 94 -3.35 20.39 -6.28
C SER A 94 -4.22 19.42 -5.47
N THR A 95 -5.38 19.90 -5.01
CA THR A 95 -6.37 19.14 -4.23
C THR A 95 -7.12 18.09 -5.04
N THR A 96 -6.90 18.01 -6.36
CA THR A 96 -7.53 17.02 -7.24
C THR A 96 -6.60 15.83 -7.48
N PHE A 97 -7.13 14.63 -7.33
CA PHE A 97 -6.39 13.37 -7.41
C PHE A 97 -7.06 12.37 -8.34
N ASN A 98 -6.24 11.53 -8.95
CA ASN A 98 -6.70 10.41 -9.74
C ASN A 98 -7.14 9.26 -8.82
N VAL A 99 -8.15 8.49 -9.21
CA VAL A 99 -8.61 7.30 -8.47
C VAL A 99 -7.47 6.30 -8.17
N LYS A 100 -6.44 6.23 -9.02
CA LYS A 100 -5.25 5.37 -8.81
C LYS A 100 -4.39 5.79 -7.63
N ASP A 101 -4.45 7.05 -7.24
CA ASP A 101 -3.69 7.60 -6.12
C ASP A 101 -4.55 7.60 -4.83
N LEU A 102 -5.74 7.00 -4.84
CA LEU A 102 -6.67 6.95 -3.70
C LEU A 102 -6.95 5.51 -3.30
N LEU A 103 -7.00 5.23 -2.00
CA LEU A 103 -7.44 3.95 -1.46
C LEU A 103 -8.64 4.15 -0.53
N PRO A 104 -9.65 3.26 -0.56
CA PRO A 104 -10.77 3.33 0.36
C PRO A 104 -10.30 3.21 1.81
N PHE A 105 -10.76 4.11 2.67
CA PHE A 105 -10.55 4.00 4.10
C PHE A 105 -11.62 3.06 4.69
N ALA A 106 -11.20 1.87 5.13
CA ALA A 106 -12.06 0.99 5.92
C ALA A 106 -11.97 1.43 7.38
N SER A 107 -12.99 2.14 7.88
CA SER A 107 -13.20 2.25 9.33
C SER A 107 -13.46 0.83 9.84
N LYS A 108 -12.47 0.23 10.49
CA LYS A 108 -12.63 -1.08 11.10
C LYS A 108 -13.74 -0.94 12.15
N PRO A 109 -14.86 -1.69 12.10
CA PRO A 109 -15.77 -1.71 13.22
C PRO A 109 -14.98 -2.18 14.43
N GLU A 110 -15.07 -1.46 15.56
CA GLU A 110 -14.39 -1.83 16.79
C GLU A 110 -14.90 -3.19 17.29
N SER A 111 -14.31 -4.27 16.81
CA SER A 111 -14.37 -5.58 17.46
C SER A 111 -13.17 -5.68 18.39
N ARG A 112 -13.15 -4.83 19.41
CA ARG A 112 -12.29 -4.99 20.59
C ARG A 112 -13.19 -5.40 21.76
N THR A 113 -13.78 -6.57 21.67
CA THR A 113 -14.25 -7.30 22.86
C THR A 113 -13.16 -8.30 23.20
N THR A 114 -12.12 -7.83 23.89
CA THR A 114 -11.34 -8.72 24.76
C THR A 114 -12.20 -8.91 26.01
N PRO A 115 -12.68 -10.13 26.35
CA PRO A 115 -13.14 -10.38 27.70
C PRO A 115 -11.89 -10.33 28.57
N SER A 116 -11.73 -9.24 29.31
CA SER A 116 -10.80 -9.21 30.43
C SER A 116 -11.29 -10.26 31.43
N GLN A 117 -10.56 -11.35 31.59
CA GLN A 117 -10.78 -12.28 32.70
C GLN A 117 -9.87 -11.84 33.84
N GLU A 118 -10.47 -11.22 34.85
CA GLU A 118 -9.88 -10.95 36.16
C GLU A 118 -9.83 -12.25 36.98
N GLY A 119 -8.77 -12.40 37.79
CA GLY A 119 -8.55 -13.50 38.74
C GLY A 119 -7.36 -14.39 38.34
N GLU A 120 -6.32 -14.65 39.14
CA GLU A 120 -6.22 -14.57 40.59
C GLU A 120 -4.75 -14.33 41.03
N ALA A 121 -4.59 -13.70 42.19
CA ALA A 121 -3.33 -13.64 42.92
C ALA A 121 -3.00 -15.02 43.51
N ASN A 122 -1.74 -15.43 43.44
CA ASN A 122 -1.17 -16.38 44.39
C ASN A 122 0.27 -15.98 44.70
N GLU A 123 0.52 -15.81 45.99
CA GLU A 123 1.79 -15.44 46.60
C GLU A 123 2.84 -16.56 46.52
N ASP A 124 4.09 -16.13 46.68
CA ASP A 124 5.29 -16.87 47.09
C ASP A 124 5.97 -17.85 46.12
N ILE A 125 7.27 -17.60 45.85
CA ILE A 125 8.38 -18.39 46.42
C ILE A 125 9.76 -17.77 46.06
N HIS A 126 10.46 -17.43 47.14
CA HIS A 126 11.89 -17.18 47.44
C HIS A 126 12.97 -16.76 46.42
N SER A 127 13.53 -15.59 46.74
CA SER A 127 14.92 -15.15 46.54
C SER A 127 15.93 -16.16 47.09
N ILE A 128 16.87 -16.59 46.25
CA ILE A 128 18.04 -17.36 46.67
C ILE A 128 19.30 -16.83 45.98
N TYR A 129 20.13 -16.18 46.81
CA TYR A 129 21.56 -15.84 46.71
C TYR A 129 22.06 -14.72 45.77
N SER A 130 22.37 -13.59 46.39
CA SER A 130 23.60 -12.84 46.11
C SER A 130 24.82 -13.60 46.64
N SER A 131 25.86 -13.76 45.83
CA SER A 131 27.24 -13.30 46.11
C SER A 131 28.28 -14.08 45.30
N ALA A 132 29.17 -13.31 44.67
CA ALA A 132 30.58 -13.58 44.34
C ALA A 132 30.99 -14.97 43.83
N ASN A 133 31.41 -15.02 42.56
CA ASN A 133 32.81 -15.31 42.20
C ASN A 133 33.06 -15.00 40.72
N GLU A 134 34.04 -14.13 40.49
CA GLU A 134 34.56 -13.75 39.18
C GLU A 134 35.30 -14.91 38.51
N THR A 135 35.08 -15.12 37.22
CA THR A 135 36.18 -15.48 36.29
C THR A 135 35.86 -14.89 34.92
N THR A 136 36.32 -13.67 34.72
CA THR A 136 36.51 -13.04 33.42
C THR A 136 37.56 -13.81 32.63
N LEU A 137 37.18 -14.45 31.52
CA LEU A 137 38.08 -14.72 30.40
C LEU A 137 37.36 -14.37 29.09
N ASP A 138 37.80 -13.23 28.57
CA ASP A 138 38.04 -12.95 27.15
C ASP A 138 36.84 -12.67 26.24
N ILE A 139 36.58 -11.36 26.12
CA ILE A 139 35.97 -10.69 24.98
C ILE A 139 36.66 -11.18 23.71
N ALA A 140 36.09 -12.18 23.05
CA ALA A 140 36.60 -12.66 21.78
C ALA A 140 35.43 -12.80 20.83
N ASP A 141 35.14 -11.71 20.10
CA ASP A 141 34.35 -11.59 18.86
C ASP A 141 32.99 -12.29 18.75
N PRO A 142 32.03 -11.74 17.98
CA PRO A 142 30.79 -12.45 17.71
C PRO A 142 31.08 -13.84 17.13
N ILE A 143 30.40 -14.87 17.63
CA ILE A 143 30.50 -16.23 17.10
C ILE A 143 30.15 -16.18 15.61
N THR A 144 31.20 -16.26 14.79
CA THR A 144 31.09 -16.37 13.34
C THR A 144 31.00 -17.85 12.97
N ARG A 145 30.41 -18.11 11.80
CA ARG A 145 30.17 -19.47 11.30
C ARG A 145 31.44 -20.31 11.20
N SER A 146 32.59 -19.70 10.92
CA SER A 146 33.89 -20.36 10.91
C SER A 146 34.30 -20.85 12.30
N ARG A 147 34.09 -20.00 13.32
CA ARG A 147 34.44 -20.29 14.71
C ARG A 147 33.56 -21.38 15.32
N ALA A 148 32.25 -21.38 15.03
CA ALA A 148 31.35 -22.45 15.44
C ALA A 148 31.80 -23.82 14.89
N LYS A 149 32.23 -23.86 13.61
CA LYS A 149 32.76 -25.10 13.00
C LYS A 149 34.06 -25.59 13.62
N GLN A 150 34.94 -24.69 14.07
CA GLN A 150 36.17 -25.08 14.75
C GLN A 150 35.87 -25.70 16.11
N LEU A 151 34.96 -25.11 16.88
CA LEU A 151 34.52 -25.65 18.17
C LEU A 151 33.89 -27.04 18.02
N GLU A 152 33.01 -27.23 17.03
CA GLU A 152 32.42 -28.55 16.74
C GLU A 152 33.52 -29.59 16.45
N LYS A 153 34.55 -29.20 15.69
CA LYS A 153 35.66 -30.09 15.33
C LYS A 153 36.57 -30.41 16.53
N GLU A 154 36.77 -29.46 17.44
CA GLU A 154 37.52 -29.65 18.67
C GLU A 154 36.79 -30.59 19.64
N ILE A 155 35.46 -30.45 19.74
CA ILE A 155 34.62 -31.35 20.54
C ILE A 155 34.68 -32.79 20.01
N HIS A 156 34.65 -32.98 18.69
CA HIS A 156 34.68 -34.31 18.07
C HIS A 156 36.10 -34.90 17.93
N SER A 157 37.15 -34.15 18.32
CA SER A 157 38.53 -34.62 18.30
C SER A 157 39.04 -35.11 19.66
N GLN A 158 38.20 -35.04 20.70
CA GLN A 158 38.48 -35.48 22.07
C GLN A 158 37.86 -36.85 22.39
N GLU A 159 37.35 -37.56 21.38
CA GLU A 159 36.79 -38.92 21.44
C GLU A 159 37.61 -39.87 20.55
#